data_AF-N4U4V9-F1
#
_entry.id   AF-N4U4V9-F1
#
_cell.length_a   1.000
_cell.length_b   1.000
_cell.length_c   1.000
_cell.angle_alpha   90.00
_cell.angle_beta   90.00
_cell.angle_gamma   90.00
#
_symmetry.space_group_name_H-M   'P 1'
#
loop_
_entity.id
_entity.type
_entity.pdbx_description
1 polymer ?
#
loop_
_entity_poly.entity_id
_entity_poly.type
_entity_poly.pdbx_seq_one_letter_code
_entity_poly.pdbx_strand_id
1 'polypeptide(L)'
;MHQDVAPMNLLIDPETQRVLLLDFDWAACGQKNLLEGRDDTTGVVFTLYEIITGDGSFANIPHWERKMDRVQNLTEWPCKPT
;
A
#
# COMPACT_ATOMS: atom_id res chain seq x y z
N MET A 1 2.77 -13.35 0.66
CA MET A 1 2.51 -12.00 0.10
C MET A 1 1.12 -11.61 0.57
N HIS A 2 0.93 -10.40 1.08
CA HIS A 2 -0.36 -9.93 1.60
C HIS A 2 -1.34 -9.62 0.47
N GLN A 3 -0.83 -9.03 -0.62
CA GLN A 3 -1.55 -8.67 -1.85
C GLN A 3 -2.62 -7.57 -1.68
N ASP A 4 -2.73 -6.99 -0.49
CA ASP A 4 -3.66 -5.90 -0.18
C ASP A 4 -3.10 -4.92 0.86
N VAL A 5 -1.84 -4.51 0.70
CA VAL A 5 -1.25 -3.46 1.55
C VAL A 5 -1.87 -2.11 1.16
N ALA A 6 -2.62 -1.51 2.09
CA ALA A 6 -3.33 -0.24 1.93
C ALA A 6 -3.43 0.50 3.28
N PRO A 7 -3.63 1.83 3.30
CA PRO A 7 -3.71 2.60 4.55
C PRO A 7 -4.76 2.08 5.54
N MET A 8 -5.92 1.65 5.05
CA MET A 8 -7.01 1.13 5.89
C MET A 8 -6.68 -0.22 6.54
N ASN A 9 -5.68 -0.94 6.00
CA ASN A 9 -5.25 -2.25 6.50
C ASN A 9 -4.04 -2.13 7.45
N LEU A 10 -3.63 -0.90 7.79
CA LEU A 10 -2.58 -0.63 8.77
C LEU A 10 -3.18 -0.12 10.07
N LEU A 11 -2.75 -0.72 11.19
CA LEU A 11 -3.09 -0.28 12.53
C LEU A 11 -1.81 0.06 13.29
N ILE A 12 -1.86 1.12 14.10
CA ILE A 12 -0.80 1.41 15.06
C ILE A 12 -1.24 0.89 16.43
N ASP A 13 -0.47 -0.06 16.97
CA ASP A 13 -0.62 -0.47 18.37
C ASP A 13 -0.25 0.72 19.27
N PRO A 14 -1.18 1.22 20.12
CA PRO A 14 -0.93 2.41 20.93
C PRO A 14 0.13 2.18 22.02
N GLU A 15 0.31 0.94 22.49
CA GLU A 15 1.26 0.61 23.56
C GLU A 15 2.66 0.38 22.99
N THR A 16 2.75 -0.38 21.90
CA THR A 16 4.04 -0.79 21.33
C THR A 16 4.53 0.09 20.19
N GLN A 17 3.66 0.98 19.67
CA GLN A 17 3.91 1.81 18.48
C GLN A 17 4.27 0.99 17.24
N ARG A 18 3.88 -0.29 17.21
CA ARG A 18 4.12 -1.17 16.07
C ARG A 18 3.05 -0.96 15.02
N VAL A 19 3.48 -1.00 13.77
CA VAL A 19 2.57 -1.15 12.63
C VAL A 19 2.12 -2.61 12.57
N LEU A 20 0.83 -2.82 12.65
CA LEU A 20 0.16 -4.10 12.47
C LEU A 20 -0.55 -4.10 11.11
N LEU A 21 -0.51 -5.24 10.44
CA LEU A 21 -1.19 -5.46 9.15
C LEU A 21 -2.45 -6.29 9.39
N LEU A 22 -3.55 -5.90 8.75
CA LEU A 22 -4.87 -6.52 8.82
C LEU A 22 -5.35 -6.93 7.43
N ASP A 23 -6.47 -7.65 7.37
CA ASP A 23 -7.17 -8.06 6.13
C ASP A 23 -6.37 -9.02 5.22
N PHE A 24 -6.21 -10.26 5.69
CA PHE A 24 -5.46 -11.30 5.00
C PHE A 24 -6.28 -12.09 3.96
N ASP A 25 -7.46 -11.63 3.56
CA ASP A 25 -8.34 -12.38 2.65
C ASP A 25 -7.69 -12.63 1.27
N TRP A 26 -6.74 -11.78 0.87
CA TRP A 26 -5.97 -11.91 -0.36
C TRP A 26 -4.59 -12.55 -0.18
N ALA A 27 -4.24 -13.04 1.01
CA ALA A 27 -2.89 -13.51 1.27
C ALA A 27 -2.51 -14.74 0.42
N ALA A 28 -1.30 -14.69 -0.15
CA ALA A 28 -0.66 -15.79 -0.88
C ALA A 28 0.45 -16.46 -0.07
N CYS A 29 0.54 -17.78 -0.23
CA CYS A 29 1.59 -18.62 0.35
C CYS A 29 2.41 -19.26 -0.77
N GLY A 30 3.61 -18.74 -1.02
CA GLY A 30 4.39 -19.11 -2.21
C GLY A 30 3.61 -18.78 -3.48
N GLN A 31 3.39 -19.78 -4.33
CA GLN A 31 2.59 -19.65 -5.56
C GLN A 31 1.08 -19.83 -5.31
N LYS A 32 0.68 -20.36 -4.15
CA LYS A 32 -0.73 -20.58 -3.84
C LYS A 32 -1.41 -19.24 -3.59
N ASN A 33 -2.49 -18.99 -4.33
CA ASN A 33 -3.29 -17.75 -4.31
C ASN A 33 -2.50 -16.50 -4.74
N LEU A 34 -1.33 -16.64 -5.36
CA LEU A 34 -0.57 -15.52 -5.90
C LEU A 34 -1.30 -14.98 -7.13
N LEU A 35 -1.68 -13.70 -7.07
CA LEU A 35 -2.40 -12.98 -8.11
C LEU A 35 -1.43 -12.10 -8.90
N GLU A 36 -1.59 -12.09 -10.22
CA GLU A 36 -0.79 -11.24 -11.08
C GLU A 36 -1.06 -9.75 -10.79
N GLY A 37 0.00 -8.95 -10.75
CA GLY A 37 -0.10 -7.50 -10.51
C GLY A 37 -0.41 -7.09 -9.05
N ARG A 38 -0.44 -8.03 -8.08
CA ARG A 38 -0.61 -7.71 -6.65
C ARG A 38 0.68 -7.83 -5.85
N ASP A 39 1.71 -7.13 -6.29
CA ASP A 39 2.98 -7.07 -5.59
C ASP A 39 2.92 -6.17 -4.34
N ASP A 40 3.34 -6.71 -3.19
CA ASP A 40 3.34 -5.98 -1.91
C ASP A 40 4.25 -4.74 -1.95
N THR A 41 5.35 -4.76 -2.72
CA THR A 41 6.26 -3.61 -2.82
C THR A 41 5.55 -2.42 -3.45
N THR A 42 4.82 -2.68 -4.55
CA THR A 42 3.98 -1.68 -5.20
C THR A 42 2.90 -1.15 -4.24
N GLY A 43 2.24 -2.04 -3.49
CA GLY A 43 1.25 -1.68 -2.47
C GLY A 43 1.82 -0.76 -1.38
N VAL A 44 3.02 -1.07 -0.85
CA VAL A 44 3.71 -0.24 0.15
C VAL A 44 4.00 1.15 -0.39
N VAL A 45 4.51 1.28 -1.62
CA VAL A 45 4.85 2.59 -2.19
C VAL A 45 3.62 3.50 -2.32
N PHE A 46 2.51 2.96 -2.84
CA PHE A 46 1.25 3.72 -2.93
C PHE A 46 0.67 4.05 -1.55
N THR A 47 0.76 3.12 -0.60
CA THR A 47 0.31 3.33 0.79
C THR A 47 1.08 4.46 1.47
N LEU A 48 2.41 4.49 1.31
CA LEU A 48 3.24 5.56 1.85
C LEU A 48 2.94 6.90 1.19
N TYR A 49 2.79 6.92 -0.14
CA TYR A 49 2.40 8.12 -0.88
C TYR A 49 1.09 8.69 -0.35
N GLU A 50 0.05 7.86 -0.21
CA GLU A 50 -1.26 8.30 0.28
C GLU A 50 -1.20 8.82 1.72
N ILE A 51 -0.46 8.15 2.62
CA ILE A 51 -0.32 8.58 4.01
C ILE A 51 0.45 9.91 4.12
N ILE A 52 1.54 10.06 3.38
CA ILE A 52 2.40 11.25 3.44
C ILE A 52 1.70 12.46 2.80
N THR A 53 1.10 12.26 1.63
CA THR A 53 0.51 13.37 0.85
C THR A 53 -0.95 13.63 1.18
N GLY A 54 -1.65 12.64 1.73
CA GLY A 54 -3.11 12.62 1.84
C GLY A 54 -3.83 12.51 0.50
N ASP A 55 -3.13 12.24 -0.61
CA ASP A 55 -3.72 12.06 -1.93
C ASP A 55 -4.11 10.59 -2.17
N GLY A 56 -5.42 10.33 -2.10
CA GLY A 56 -6.04 9.03 -2.42
C GLY A 56 -6.43 8.84 -3.89
N SER A 57 -5.98 9.70 -4.80
CA SER A 57 -6.34 9.65 -6.24
C SER A 57 -6.02 8.32 -6.91
N PHE A 58 -5.05 7.58 -6.37
CA PHE A 58 -4.61 6.27 -6.87
C PHE A 58 -5.34 5.07 -6.25
N ALA A 59 -6.14 5.27 -5.19
CA ALA A 59 -6.79 4.18 -4.45
C ALA A 59 -7.72 3.33 -5.34
N ASN A 60 -8.38 3.96 -6.31
CA ASN A 60 -9.33 3.31 -7.22
C ASN A 60 -8.69 2.76 -8.51
N ILE A 61 -7.36 2.90 -8.69
CA ILE A 61 -6.68 2.29 -9.84
C ILE A 61 -6.63 0.78 -9.62
N PRO A 62 -7.09 -0.04 -10.58
CA PRO A 62 -6.99 -1.49 -10.49
C PRO A 62 -5.54 -1.95 -10.28
N HIS A 63 -5.32 -2.99 -9.48
CA HIS A 63 -3.97 -3.44 -9.11
C HIS A 63 -3.10 -3.81 -10.32
N TRP A 64 -3.68 -4.39 -11.38
CA TRP A 64 -2.99 -4.68 -12.64
C TRP A 64 -2.57 -3.44 -13.45
N GLU A 65 -3.09 -2.25 -13.11
CA GLU A 65 -2.74 -0.96 -13.72
C GLU A 65 -1.86 -0.08 -12.81
N ARG A 66 -1.66 -0.49 -11.54
CA ARG A 66 -0.83 0.23 -10.59
C ARG A 66 0.63 0.04 -10.94
N LYS A 67 1.18 1.02 -11.65
CA LYS A 67 2.61 1.10 -11.92
C LYS A 67 3.27 2.01 -10.89
N MET A 68 4.26 1.46 -10.18
CA MET A 68 4.99 2.15 -9.12
C MET A 68 5.67 3.45 -9.61
N ASP A 69 6.05 3.50 -10.89
CA ASP A 69 6.65 4.65 -11.56
C ASP A 69 5.81 5.94 -11.48
N ARG A 70 4.49 5.83 -11.32
CA ARG A 70 3.57 6.96 -11.20
C ARG A 70 3.83 7.85 -9.98
N VAL A 71 4.31 7.24 -8.89
CA VAL A 71 4.57 7.96 -7.63
C VAL A 71 6.05 7.93 -7.26
N GLN A 72 6.80 6.88 -7.63
CA GLN A 72 8.21 6.76 -7.33
C GLN A 72 9.08 7.77 -8.08
N ASN A 73 8.72 8.12 -9.32
CA ASN A 73 9.49 9.05 -10.15
C ASN A 73 9.17 10.53 -9.87
N LEU A 74 8.28 10.80 -8.91
CA LEU A 74 8.04 12.18 -8.46
C LEU A 74 9.30 12.69 -7.75
N THR A 75 9.73 13.91 -8.09
CA THR A 75 10.91 14.53 -7.48
C THR A 75 10.74 14.74 -5.97
N GLU A 76 9.50 14.95 -5.52
CA GLU A 76 9.12 15.12 -4.13
C GLU A 76 7.70 14.61 -3.88
N TRP A 77 7.42 14.22 -2.63
CA TRP A 77 6.07 13.95 -2.15
C TRP A 77 5.65 15.11 -1.24
N PRO A 78 4.66 15.93 -1.64
CA PRO A 78 4.22 17.04 -0.82
C PRO A 78 3.56 16.51 0.45
N CYS A 79 4.16 16.75 1.61
CA CYS A 79 3.60 16.31 2.89
C CYS A 79 2.34 17.11 3.21
N LYS A 80 1.26 16.43 3.61
CA LYS A 80 0.05 17.09 4.09
C LYS A 80 0.35 17.81 5.41
N PRO A 81 0.09 19.13 5.54
CA PRO A 81 0.21 19.82 6.83
C PRO A 81 -0.78 19.20 7.82
N THR A 82 -0.29 18.84 9.02
CA THR A 82 -1.09 18.35 10.15
C THR A 82 -1.83 19.46 10.86
#